data_AF-A0A7Y5NPJ6-F1
#
_entry.id   AF-A0A7Y5NPJ6-F1
#
_cell.length_a   1.000
_cell.length_b   1.000
_cell.length_c   1.000
_cell.angle_alpha   90.00
_cell.angle_beta   90.00
_cell.angle_gamma   90.00
#
_symmetry.space_group_name_H-M   'P 1'
#
loop_
_entity.id
_entity.type
_entity.pdbx_description
1 polymer ?
#
loop_
_entity_poly.entity_id
_entity_poly.type
_entity_poly.pdbx_seq_one_letter_code
_entity_poly.pdbx_strand_id
1 'polypeptide(L)' 'MQDDELDDIAECLDCGATISPGRDRGFALGDEKFLCFDCAALRGGIYDEMDDRWTVWPITGDEPATTRRPHV' A
#
# COMPACT_ATOMS: atom_id res chain seq x y z
N MET A 1 -15.53 13.53 26.69
CA MET A 1 -15.99 12.65 25.60
C MET A 1 -14.74 12.41 24.77
N GLN A 2 -14.02 11.34 25.11
CA GLN A 2 -12.91 10.82 24.29
C GLN A 2 -13.51 9.69 23.43
N ASP A 3 -12.72 9.15 22.51
CA ASP A 3 -13.09 8.12 21.53
C ASP A 3 -13.61 8.64 20.17
N ASP A 4 -12.93 9.64 19.60
CA ASP A 4 -12.74 9.71 18.14
C ASP A 4 -11.52 8.84 17.77
N GLU A 5 -11.51 7.56 18.18
CA GLU A 5 -10.75 6.52 17.48
C GLU A 5 -11.58 6.19 16.24
N LEU A 6 -11.59 7.11 15.27
CA LEU A 6 -11.81 6.73 13.90
C LEU A 6 -10.68 5.75 13.60
N ASP A 7 -10.94 4.46 13.85
CA ASP A 7 -10.23 3.36 13.22
C ASP A 7 -9.96 3.85 11.79
N ASP A 8 -8.70 4.18 11.47
CA ASP A 8 -8.29 4.57 10.11
C ASP A 8 -8.40 3.29 9.28
N ILE A 9 -9.62 2.81 9.09
CA ILE A 9 -9.98 1.67 8.27
C ILE A 9 -10.18 2.19 6.86
N ALA A 10 -9.30 1.75 5.99
CA ALA A 10 -9.39 1.97 4.57
C ALA A 10 -9.98 0.73 3.89
N GLU A 11 -10.59 0.90 2.73
CA GLU A 11 -10.98 -0.23 1.88
C GLU A 11 -9.94 -0.46 0.79
N CYS A 12 -9.60 -1.73 0.57
CA CYS A 12 -8.75 -2.12 -0.53
C CYS A 12 -9.48 -1.83 -1.85
N LEU A 13 -8.87 -1.01 -2.71
CA LEU A 13 -9.39 -0.64 -4.02
C LEU A 13 -9.69 -1.86 -4.91
N ASP A 14 -8.98 -2.97 -4.71
CA ASP A 14 -9.03 -4.11 -5.62
C ASP A 14 -10.01 -5.21 -5.19
N CYS A 15 -10.00 -5.57 -3.91
CA CYS A 15 -10.85 -6.64 -3.38
C CYS A 15 -11.98 -6.12 -2.48
N GLY A 16 -12.00 -4.83 -2.13
CA GLY A 16 -12.97 -4.24 -1.19
C GLY A 16 -12.78 -4.68 0.26
N ALA A 17 -11.65 -5.33 0.59
CA ALA A 17 -11.37 -5.74 1.96
C ALA A 17 -11.12 -4.51 2.85
N THR A 18 -11.79 -4.45 3.99
CA THR A 18 -11.48 -3.48 5.05
C THR A 18 -10.10 -3.79 5.61
N ILE A 19 -9.20 -2.82 5.57
CA ILE A 19 -7.84 -2.89 6.09
C ILE A 19 -7.59 -1.68 6.98
N SER A 20 -6.74 -1.82 7.97
CA SER A 20 -6.40 -0.71 8.87
C SER A 20 -4.97 -0.27 8.56
N PRO A 21 -4.68 0.69 7.66
CA PRO A 21 -3.30 1.13 7.39
C PRO A 21 -2.42 1.44 8.61
N GLY A 22 -3.02 1.81 9.76
CA GLY A 22 -2.30 1.99 11.02
C GLY A 22 -1.93 0.70 11.77
N ARG A 23 -2.45 -0.46 11.37
CA ARG A 23 -2.33 -1.75 12.07
C ARG A 23 -2.02 -2.94 11.13
N ASP A 24 -2.65 -2.96 9.97
CA ASP A 24 -2.43 -3.86 8.86
C ASP A 24 -1.37 -3.31 7.90
N ARG A 25 -0.70 -4.22 7.18
CA ARG A 25 0.29 -3.91 6.13
C ARG A 25 -0.39 -3.40 4.86
N GLY A 26 -1.13 -2.30 4.98
CA GLY A 26 -1.75 -1.59 3.86
C GLY A 26 -0.73 -0.82 3.05
N PHE A 27 -0.98 -0.67 1.76
CA PHE A 27 -0.24 0.24 0.89
C PHE A 27 -1.13 1.42 0.52
N ALA A 28 -0.74 2.63 0.93
CA ALA A 28 -1.39 3.86 0.50
C ALA A 28 -0.98 4.18 -0.94
N LEU A 29 -1.96 4.15 -1.84
CA LEU A 29 -1.83 4.49 -3.25
C LEU A 29 -2.38 5.91 -3.48
N GLY A 30 -1.50 6.91 -3.42
CA GLY A 30 -1.90 8.32 -3.55
C GLY A 30 -2.78 8.79 -2.39
N ASP A 31 -3.56 9.85 -2.62
CA ASP A 31 -4.25 10.58 -1.54
C ASP A 31 -5.46 9.85 -0.93
N GLU A 32 -6.13 8.93 -1.66
CA GLU A 32 -7.41 8.35 -1.21
C GLU A 32 -7.60 6.86 -1.59
N LYS A 33 -6.59 6.19 -2.14
CA LYS A 33 -6.70 4.77 -2.51
C LYS A 33 -5.78 3.96 -1.62
N PHE A 34 -6.27 2.81 -1.16
CA PHE A 34 -5.45 1.88 -0.39
C PHE A 34 -5.53 0.49 -0.99
N LEU A 35 -4.46 -0.28 -0.84
CA LEU A 35 -4.40 -1.67 -1.23
C LEU A 35 -4.04 -2.51 -0.01
N CYS A 36 -4.70 -3.65 0.15
CA CYS A 36 -4.29 -4.63 1.16
C CYS A 36 -2.96 -5.26 0.76
N PHE A 37 -2.28 -5.85 1.74
CA PHE A 37 -1.02 -6.54 1.54
C PHE A 37 -1.07 -7.54 0.38
N ASP A 38 -2.09 -8.40 0.33
CA ASP A 38 -2.26 -9.38 -0.74
C ASP A 38 -2.42 -8.73 -2.12
N CYS A 39 -3.29 -7.72 -2.24
CA CYS A 39 -3.52 -7.03 -3.53
C CYS A 39 -2.31 -6.22 -3.98
N ALA A 40 -1.53 -5.68 -3.04
CA ALA A 40 -0.27 -5.02 -3.33
C ALA A 40 0.81 -6.03 -3.74
N ALA A 41 0.93 -7.16 -3.05
CA ALA A 41 1.83 -8.24 -3.43
C ALA A 41 1.49 -8.84 -4.81
N LEU A 42 0.21 -9.05 -5.09
CA LEU A 42 -0.28 -9.52 -6.40
C LEU A 42 0.05 -8.55 -7.55
N ARG A 43 0.13 -7.25 -7.25
CA ARG A 43 0.55 -6.20 -8.20
C ARG A 43 2.07 -6.11 -8.37
N GLY A 44 2.84 -7.04 -7.80
CA GLY A 44 4.30 -7.04 -7.84
C GLY A 44 4.95 -6.18 -6.76
N GLY A 45 4.19 -5.72 -5.76
CA GLY A 45 4.75 -5.10 -4.57
C GLY A 45 5.56 -6.11 -3.76
N ILE A 46 6.73 -5.71 -3.28
CA ILE A 46 7.54 -6.51 -2.37
C ILE A 46 7.63 -5.75 -1.07
N TYR A 47 7.03 -6.30 -0.03
CA TYR A 47 7.15 -5.78 1.32
C TYR A 47 8.31 -6.45 2.04
N ASP A 48 9.17 -5.64 2.63
CA ASP A 48 10.24 -6.08 3.49
C ASP A 48 9.74 -6.07 4.94
N GLU A 49 9.58 -7.27 5.49
CA GLU A 49 9.10 -7.48 6.85
C GLU A 49 10.16 -7.13 7.90
N MET A 50 11.44 -7.10 7.53
CA MET A 50 12.53 -6.74 8.45
C MET A 50 12.61 -5.23 8.65
N ASP A 51 12.43 -4.48 7.57
CA ASP A 51 12.48 -3.03 7.53
C ASP A 51 11.10 -2.35 7.61
N ASP A 52 10.05 -3.16 7.77
CA ASP A 52 8.62 -2.81 7.86
C ASP A 52 8.18 -1.83 6.75
N ARG A 53 8.65 -2.05 5.52
CA ARG A 53 8.44 -1.12 4.40
C ARG A 53 8.30 -1.83 3.07
N TRP A 54 7.63 -1.16 2.13
CA TRP A 54 7.56 -1.61 0.74
C TRP A 54 8.89 -1.34 0.01
N THR A 55 9.65 -2.40 -0.27
CA THR A 55 10.89 -2.36 -1.05
C THR A 55 10.62 -2.22 -2.54
N VAL A 56 9.55 -2.86 -3.03
CA VAL A 56 9.02 -2.64 -4.38
C VAL A 56 7.58 -2.19 -4.26
N TRP A 57 7.27 -1.08 -4.92
CA TRP A 57 5.94 -0.50 -4.89
C TRP A 57 5.03 -1.32 -5.83
N PRO A 58 3.80 -1.67 -5.40
CA PRO A 58 2.85 -2.34 -6.27
C PRO A 58 2.58 -1.52 -7.54
N ILE A 59 2.32 -2.20 -8.65
CA ILE A 59 1.92 -1.55 -9.91
C ILE A 59 0.47 -1.10 -9.77
N THR A 60 0.26 0.21 -9.77
CA THR A 60 -1.05 0.80 -9.48
C THR A 60 -1.68 1.56 -10.64
N GLY A 61 -0.96 1.74 -11.75
CA GLY A 61 -1.43 2.44 -12.97
C GLY A 61 -1.81 3.89 -12.66
N ASP A 62 -0.92 4.86 -12.81
CA ASP A 62 -0.48 5.38 -14.11
C ASP A 62 0.96 5.88 -14.02
N GLU A 63 1.94 4.97 -14.12
CA GLU A 63 3.32 5.26 -14.54
C GLU A 63 4.09 3.92 -14.60
N PRO A 64 4.83 3.63 -15.68
CA PRO A 64 5.65 2.42 -15.73
C PRO A 64 6.74 2.53 -14.67
N ALA A 65 6.97 1.43 -13.94
CA ALA A 65 8.06 1.26 -12.98
C ALA A 65 9.32 1.96 -13.51
N THR A 66 9.58 3.18 -13.04
CA THR A 66 10.67 3.97 -13.60
C THR A 66 11.94 3.28 -13.18
N THR A 67 12.49 2.55 -14.15
CA THR A 67 13.80 1.96 -14.06
C THR A 67 14.72 3.10 -13.64
N ARG A 68 15.33 2.97 -12.45
CA ARG A 68 16.51 3.76 -12.10
C ARG A 68 17.52 3.49 -13.20
N ARG A 69 17.54 4.33 -14.24
CA ARG A 69 18.69 4.43 -15.14
C ARG A 69 19.86 4.82 -14.22
N PRO A 70 20.90 4.00 -14.06
CA PRO A 70 22.13 4.53 -13.50
C PRO A 70 22.58 5.63 -14.47
N HIS A 71 22.68 6.84 -13.96
CA HIS A 71 23.33 7.92 -14.68
C HIS A 71 24.75 7.44 -15.00
N VAL A 72 25.04 7.22 -16.28
CA VAL A 72 26.39 7.02 -16.80
C VAL A 72 27.16 8.33 -16.77
#